data_AF-A0A1Q6ZKU2-F1
#
_entry.id   AF-A0A1Q6ZKU2-F1
#
_cell.length_a   1.000
_cell.length_b   1.000
_cell.length_c   1.000
_cell.angle_alpha   90.00
_cell.angle_beta   90.00
_cell.angle_gamma   90.00
#
_symmetry.space_group_name_H-M   'P 1'
#
loop_
_entity.id
_entity.type
_entity.pdbx_description
1 polymer ?
#
loop_
_entity_poly.entity_id
_entity_poly.type
_entity_poly.pdbx_seq_one_letter_code
_entity_poly.pdbx_strand_id
1 'polypeptide(L)'
;MDDWMATCPWCGEDATGRDLIPRALRRARRLLIVTRLRDWHYRVVLRPGVSGVAPRAPKVIEIDRRYVTGKRRRDEISWNMLTGLLLHELGHSFLYHHWSWTRTGRFRRAFGEVRKAYRVADEHWVDFERRRIATTLTDYVSAYASTHPQEDFAETFRFYVARRGRLRELFAEFGRKRKGVRVYEKFLVLHDFVRGLRGWK
;
A
#
# COMPACT_ATOMS: atom_id res chain seq x y z
N MET A 1 -32.72 19.36 19.60
CA MET A 1 -31.40 19.71 20.16
C MET A 1 -30.44 18.66 19.64
N ASP A 2 -29.59 19.05 18.69
CA ASP A 2 -28.57 18.16 18.13
C ASP A 2 -27.32 18.26 19.02
N ASP A 3 -27.10 17.26 19.86
CA ASP A 3 -25.92 17.16 20.74
C ASP A 3 -24.65 16.75 19.95
N TRP A 4 -24.49 17.24 18.73
CA TRP A 4 -23.35 16.95 17.88
C TRP A 4 -22.28 18.02 18.07
N MET A 5 -21.23 17.68 18.82
CA MET A 5 -20.03 18.50 18.88
C MET A 5 -19.25 18.36 17.56
N ALA A 6 -19.30 19.40 16.72
CA ALA A 6 -18.58 19.47 15.44
C ALA A 6 -17.05 19.45 15.61
N THR A 7 -16.56 19.66 16.82
CA THR A 7 -15.14 19.81 17.14
C THR A 7 -14.80 19.10 18.45
N CYS A 8 -13.68 18.38 18.49
CA CYS A 8 -13.20 17.73 19.71
C CYS A 8 -12.75 18.78 20.74
N PRO A 9 -13.35 18.86 21.93
CA PRO A 9 -13.05 19.90 22.92
C PRO A 9 -11.66 19.79 23.56
N TRP A 10 -10.95 18.67 23.34
CA TRP A 10 -9.62 18.41 23.91
C TRP A 10 -8.47 18.74 22.97
N CYS A 11 -8.71 18.75 21.65
CA CYS A 11 -7.66 18.98 20.65
C CYS A 11 -8.07 19.84 19.45
N GLY A 12 -9.34 20.26 19.36
CA GLY A 12 -9.83 21.20 18.35
C GLY A 12 -10.03 20.63 16.94
N GLU A 13 -9.98 19.31 16.75
CA GLU A 13 -10.10 18.66 15.44
C GLU A 13 -11.53 18.14 15.15
N ASP A 14 -11.90 18.05 13.87
CA ASP A 14 -13.21 17.58 13.38
C ASP A 14 -13.47 16.11 13.76
N ALA A 15 -14.62 15.87 14.41
CA ALA A 15 -15.02 14.57 14.93
C ALA A 15 -15.66 13.62 13.89
N THR A 16 -15.79 14.03 12.62
CA THR A 16 -16.56 13.30 11.58
C THR A 16 -15.74 12.41 10.62
N GLY A 17 -14.41 12.37 10.74
CA GLY A 17 -13.53 11.56 9.88
C GLY A 17 -13.33 12.08 8.45
N ARG A 18 -14.02 13.18 8.06
CA ARG A 18 -13.92 13.81 6.73
C ARG A 18 -12.52 14.34 6.40
N ASP A 19 -11.71 14.62 7.41
CA ASP A 19 -10.37 15.16 7.28
C ASP A 19 -9.27 14.09 7.03
N LEU A 20 -9.60 12.80 7.14
CA LEU A 20 -8.65 11.70 6.97
C LEU A 20 -8.23 11.49 5.51
N ILE A 21 -9.17 11.54 4.57
CA ILE A 21 -8.89 11.33 3.13
C ILE A 21 -7.96 12.42 2.59
N PRO A 22 -8.25 13.73 2.75
CA PRO A 22 -7.36 14.77 2.23
C PRO A 22 -5.95 14.68 2.82
N ARG A 23 -5.82 14.40 4.12
CA ARG A 23 -4.50 14.21 4.78
C ARG A 23 -3.75 13.02 4.21
N ALA A 24 -4.41 11.86 4.08
CA ALA A 24 -3.79 10.64 3.53
C ALA A 24 -3.41 10.79 2.04
N LEU A 25 -4.27 11.43 1.23
CA LEU A 25 -3.98 11.72 -0.18
C LEU A 25 -2.81 12.68 -0.34
N ARG A 26 -2.76 13.78 0.44
CA ARG A 26 -1.62 14.70 0.45
C ARG A 26 -0.32 13.96 0.80
N ARG A 27 -0.37 13.07 1.81
CA ARG A 27 0.79 12.27 2.21
C ARG A 27 1.22 11.30 1.11
N ALA A 28 0.30 10.54 0.52
CA ALA A 28 0.60 9.60 -0.56
C ALA A 28 1.23 10.31 -1.76
N ARG A 29 0.64 11.43 -2.21
CA ARG A 29 1.20 12.27 -3.28
C ARG A 29 2.62 12.73 -2.96
N ARG A 30 2.87 13.25 -1.76
CA ARG A 30 4.21 13.67 -1.33
C ARG A 30 5.22 12.51 -1.38
N LEU A 31 4.81 11.31 -0.96
CA LEU A 31 5.68 10.13 -0.97
C LEU A 31 6.00 9.62 -2.38
N LEU A 32 5.03 9.69 -3.30
CA LEU A 32 5.27 9.41 -4.72
C LEU A 32 6.28 10.39 -5.32
N ILE A 33 6.13 11.70 -5.02
CA ILE A 33 7.07 12.74 -5.45
C ILE A 33 8.49 12.48 -4.92
N VAL A 34 8.64 12.16 -3.64
CA VAL A 34 9.95 11.79 -3.04
C VAL A 34 10.55 10.56 -3.73
N THR A 35 9.70 9.65 -4.19
CA THR A 35 10.09 8.46 -4.97
C THR A 35 10.39 8.78 -6.44
N ARG A 36 10.16 10.04 -6.86
CA ARG A 36 10.23 10.53 -8.23
C ARG A 36 9.36 9.69 -9.18
N LEU A 37 8.20 9.28 -8.69
CA LEU A 37 7.10 8.85 -9.55
C LEU A 37 6.34 10.11 -9.95
N ARG A 38 6.10 10.30 -11.25
CA ARG A 38 5.31 11.43 -11.77
C ARG A 38 3.87 11.36 -11.24
N ASP A 39 3.10 12.43 -11.44
CA ASP A 39 1.68 12.39 -11.10
C ASP A 39 1.01 11.23 -11.85
N TRP A 40 0.55 10.26 -11.07
CA TRP A 40 -0.07 9.04 -11.58
C TRP A 40 -1.52 9.27 -12.01
N HIS A 41 -2.08 10.44 -11.66
CA HIS A 41 -3.46 10.86 -11.98
C HIS A 41 -4.52 9.82 -11.59
N TYR A 42 -4.32 9.15 -10.45
CA TYR A 42 -5.28 8.21 -9.90
C TYR A 42 -6.46 8.95 -9.24
N ARG A 43 -7.61 8.29 -9.23
CA ARG A 43 -8.82 8.74 -8.53
C ARG A 43 -9.11 7.78 -7.38
N VAL A 44 -9.68 8.31 -6.30
CA VAL A 44 -10.13 7.52 -5.16
C VAL A 44 -11.64 7.60 -5.08
N VAL A 45 -12.30 6.46 -4.95
CA VAL A 45 -13.74 6.34 -4.80
C VAL A 45 -14.04 5.58 -3.52
N LEU A 46 -15.00 6.07 -2.73
CA LEU A 46 -15.50 5.36 -1.57
C LEU A 46 -16.66 4.46 -1.98
N ARG A 47 -16.57 3.15 -1.69
CA ARG A 47 -17.64 2.19 -1.96
C ARG A 47 -17.87 1.29 -0.74
N PRO A 48 -19.09 0.78 -0.52
CA PRO A 48 -19.27 -0.34 0.41
C PRO A 48 -18.59 -1.59 -0.16
N GLY A 49 -17.85 -2.33 0.66
CA GLY A 49 -17.23 -3.60 0.26
C GLY A 49 -15.75 -3.65 0.57
N VAL A 50 -14.96 -4.29 -0.30
CA VAL A 50 -13.52 -4.46 -0.11
C VAL A 50 -12.76 -3.32 -0.79
N SER A 51 -11.70 -2.81 -0.16
CA SER A 51 -10.77 -1.87 -0.79
C SER A 51 -9.94 -2.58 -1.85
N GLY A 52 -9.68 -1.94 -2.98
CA GLY A 52 -8.97 -2.60 -4.07
C GLY A 52 -8.76 -1.75 -5.31
N VAL A 53 -8.09 -2.34 -6.29
CA VAL A 53 -7.98 -1.82 -7.65
C VAL A 53 -8.41 -2.90 -8.63
N ALA A 54 -9.31 -2.55 -9.55
CA ALA A 54 -9.71 -3.47 -10.62
C ALA A 54 -8.70 -3.42 -11.79
N PRO A 55 -8.26 -4.56 -12.35
CA PRO A 55 -7.34 -4.57 -13.50
C PRO A 55 -7.85 -3.79 -14.73
N ARG A 56 -9.19 -3.77 -14.92
CA ARG A 56 -9.86 -3.04 -16.01
C ARG A 56 -9.89 -1.51 -15.83
N ALA A 57 -9.65 -1.03 -14.61
CA ALA A 57 -9.69 0.38 -14.25
C ALA A 57 -8.53 0.71 -13.29
N PRO A 58 -7.27 0.52 -13.71
CA PRO A 58 -6.13 0.49 -12.80
C PRO A 58 -5.90 1.83 -12.11
N LYS A 59 -6.39 2.95 -12.65
CA LYS A 59 -6.25 4.30 -12.05
C LYS A 59 -7.39 4.68 -11.09
N VAL A 60 -8.33 3.78 -10.82
CA VAL A 60 -9.41 3.97 -9.85
C VAL A 60 -9.12 3.10 -8.63
N ILE A 61 -8.85 3.75 -7.49
CA ILE A 61 -8.65 3.09 -6.21
C ILE A 61 -9.98 3.13 -5.45
N GLU A 62 -10.50 1.94 -5.16
CA GLU A 62 -11.69 1.80 -4.33
C GLU A 62 -11.26 1.64 -2.87
N ILE A 63 -11.83 2.46 -1.99
CA ILE A 63 -11.62 2.39 -0.55
C ILE A 63 -12.97 2.07 0.09
N ASP A 64 -13.00 1.07 0.96
CA ASP A 64 -14.19 0.77 1.74
C ASP A 64 -14.60 2.01 2.56
N ARG A 65 -15.82 2.48 2.31
CA ARG A 65 -16.37 3.64 3.02
C ARG A 65 -16.34 3.46 4.54
N ARG A 66 -16.45 2.23 5.06
CA ARG A 66 -16.42 1.95 6.51
C ARG A 66 -15.15 2.48 7.19
N TYR A 67 -14.04 2.59 6.47
CA TYR A 67 -12.74 2.99 7.03
C TYR A 67 -12.65 4.50 7.24
N VAL A 68 -13.59 5.26 6.66
CA VAL A 68 -13.58 6.71 6.62
C VAL A 68 -14.88 7.31 7.16
N THR A 69 -16.01 6.66 6.87
CA THR A 69 -17.34 7.12 7.28
C THR A 69 -17.73 6.38 8.56
N GLY A 70 -17.23 6.85 9.70
CA GLY A 70 -17.53 6.29 11.03
C GLY A 70 -19.01 6.15 11.29
N LYS A 71 -19.52 4.92 11.15
CA LYS A 71 -20.73 4.49 11.86
C LYS A 71 -20.40 3.72 13.13
N ARG A 72 -19.13 3.31 13.32
CA ARG A 72 -18.60 2.68 14.53
C ARG A 72 -17.14 3.09 14.72
N ARG A 73 -16.81 3.72 15.85
CA ARG A 73 -15.43 4.09 16.26
C ARG A 73 -14.40 2.94 16.20
N ARG A 74 -14.84 1.69 16.05
CA ARG A 74 -14.00 0.48 16.04
C ARG A 74 -13.43 0.15 14.65
N ASP A 75 -14.02 0.68 13.57
CA ASP A 75 -13.64 0.35 12.18
C ASP A 75 -12.92 1.49 11.45
N GLU A 76 -12.84 2.69 12.06
CA GLU A 76 -12.09 3.82 11.51
C GLU A 76 -10.59 3.57 11.65
N ILE A 77 -9.88 3.65 10.53
CA ILE A 77 -8.43 3.47 10.51
C ILE A 77 -7.72 4.82 10.65
N SER A 78 -6.58 4.85 11.33
CA SER A 78 -5.78 6.08 11.41
C SER A 78 -5.40 6.61 10.02
N TRP A 79 -5.22 7.92 9.84
CA TRP A 79 -4.79 8.50 8.56
C TRP A 79 -3.47 7.90 8.02
N ASN A 80 -2.58 7.46 8.92
CA ASN A 80 -1.36 6.74 8.55
C ASN A 80 -1.65 5.35 7.98
N MET A 81 -2.65 4.66 8.55
CA MET A 81 -3.14 3.40 8.03
C MET A 81 -3.74 3.58 6.64
N LEU A 82 -4.59 4.59 6.48
CA LEU A 82 -5.20 4.93 5.20
C LEU A 82 -4.14 5.29 4.16
N THR A 83 -3.08 5.99 4.57
CA THR A 83 -1.91 6.23 3.70
C THR A 83 -1.25 4.92 3.29
N GLY A 84 -1.07 3.97 4.23
CA GLY A 84 -0.51 2.66 3.95
C GLY A 84 -1.34 1.85 2.95
N LEU A 85 -2.66 1.79 3.18
CA LEU A 85 -3.62 1.16 2.27
C LEU A 85 -3.58 1.81 0.88
N LEU A 86 -3.65 3.14 0.80
CA LEU A 86 -3.56 3.84 -0.48
C LEU A 86 -2.27 3.51 -1.25
N LEU A 87 -1.13 3.42 -0.54
CA LEU A 87 0.14 3.04 -1.17
C LEU A 87 0.17 1.57 -1.60
N HIS A 88 -0.47 0.68 -0.86
CA HIS A 88 -0.67 -0.72 -1.25
C HIS A 88 -1.47 -0.80 -2.55
N GLU A 89 -2.64 -0.16 -2.58
CA GLU A 89 -3.51 -0.13 -3.76
C GLU A 89 -2.85 0.57 -4.95
N LEU A 90 -2.03 1.60 -4.71
CA LEU A 90 -1.19 2.19 -5.75
C LEU A 90 -0.20 1.17 -6.31
N GLY A 91 0.36 0.28 -5.49
CA GLY A 91 1.15 -0.85 -5.96
C GLY A 91 0.39 -1.68 -6.99
N HIS A 92 -0.82 -2.14 -6.66
CA HIS A 92 -1.70 -2.84 -7.61
C HIS A 92 -1.99 -2.02 -8.87
N SER A 93 -2.30 -0.74 -8.71
CA SER A 93 -2.53 0.21 -9.80
C SER A 93 -1.37 0.26 -10.80
N PHE A 94 -0.13 0.43 -10.31
CA PHE A 94 1.06 0.41 -11.15
C PHE A 94 1.27 -0.96 -11.80
N LEU A 95 1.06 -2.07 -11.07
CA LEU A 95 1.25 -3.41 -11.60
C LEU A 95 0.29 -3.72 -12.74
N TYR A 96 -1.00 -3.41 -12.57
CA TYR A 96 -2.03 -3.63 -13.60
C TYR A 96 -1.82 -2.74 -14.81
N HIS A 97 -1.43 -1.49 -14.63
CA HIS A 97 -1.10 -0.60 -15.74
C HIS A 97 0.13 -1.11 -16.54
N HIS A 98 1.07 -1.78 -15.87
CA HIS A 98 2.27 -2.34 -16.48
C HIS A 98 2.26 -3.87 -16.49
N TRP A 99 1.10 -4.48 -16.74
CA TRP A 99 0.88 -5.92 -16.57
C TRP A 99 1.89 -6.81 -17.33
N SER A 100 2.36 -6.37 -18.49
CA SER A 100 3.39 -7.10 -19.27
C SER A 100 4.68 -7.34 -18.49
N TRP A 101 5.00 -6.46 -17.53
CA TRP A 101 6.19 -6.57 -16.68
C TRP A 101 6.19 -7.82 -15.79
N THR A 102 5.00 -8.33 -15.41
CA THR A 102 4.84 -9.57 -14.64
C THR A 102 5.38 -10.81 -15.37
N ARG A 103 5.52 -10.73 -16.71
CA ARG A 103 6.03 -11.82 -17.54
C ARG A 103 7.56 -11.84 -17.65
N THR A 104 8.23 -10.78 -17.18
CA THR A 104 9.69 -10.71 -17.24
C THR A 104 10.35 -11.69 -16.27
N GLY A 105 11.52 -12.22 -16.65
CA GLY A 105 12.28 -13.11 -15.77
C GLY A 105 12.68 -12.44 -14.45
N ARG A 106 12.96 -11.13 -14.47
CA ARG A 106 13.27 -10.35 -13.25
C ARG A 106 12.09 -10.33 -12.27
N PHE A 107 10.88 -10.05 -12.76
CA PHE A 107 9.69 -10.08 -11.92
C PHE A 107 9.45 -11.47 -11.32
N ARG A 108 9.47 -12.51 -12.17
CA ARG A 108 9.18 -13.88 -11.74
C ARG A 108 10.16 -14.41 -10.70
N ARG A 109 11.45 -14.07 -10.83
CA ARG A 109 12.44 -14.44 -9.81
C ARG A 109 12.17 -13.76 -8.47
N ALA A 110 11.92 -12.45 -8.48
CA ALA A 110 11.71 -11.70 -7.24
C ALA A 110 10.38 -12.05 -6.56
N PHE A 111 9.26 -11.97 -7.28
CA PHE A 111 7.90 -12.03 -6.71
C PHE A 111 7.16 -13.34 -7.00
N GLY A 112 7.58 -14.11 -8.01
CA GLY A 112 6.89 -15.32 -8.45
C GLY A 112 5.98 -15.11 -9.67
N GLU A 113 5.24 -16.15 -10.05
CA GLU A 113 4.41 -16.16 -11.26
C GLU A 113 2.96 -15.82 -10.96
N VAL A 114 2.52 -14.60 -11.30
CA VAL A 114 1.15 -14.09 -11.03
C VAL A 114 -0.01 -14.91 -11.59
N ARG A 115 0.25 -15.84 -12.52
CA ARG A 115 -0.78 -16.70 -13.16
C ARG A 115 -0.96 -18.05 -12.48
N LYS A 116 -0.07 -18.43 -11.57
CA LYS A 116 -0.25 -19.62 -10.74
C LYS A 116 -1.27 -19.29 -9.66
N ALA A 117 -2.20 -20.20 -9.39
CA ALA A 117 -3.09 -20.06 -8.25
C ALA A 117 -2.26 -20.17 -6.97
N TYR A 118 -2.17 -19.08 -6.21
CA TYR A 118 -1.69 -19.11 -4.82
C TYR A 118 -2.91 -19.12 -3.91
N ARG A 119 -2.76 -19.69 -2.70
CA ARG A 119 -3.83 -19.75 -1.70
C ARG A 119 -4.32 -18.33 -1.40
N VAL A 120 -5.50 -17.99 -1.91
CA VAL A 120 -6.28 -16.85 -1.44
C VAL A 120 -6.72 -17.22 -0.04
N ALA A 121 -6.08 -16.65 0.98
CA ALA A 121 -6.67 -16.68 2.31
C ALA A 121 -7.90 -15.76 2.24
N ASP A 122 -9.06 -16.34 2.52
CA ASP A 122 -10.33 -15.62 2.61
C ASP A 122 -10.20 -14.35 3.45
N GLU A 123 -10.94 -13.36 2.98
CA GLU A 123 -11.27 -12.05 3.56
C GLU A 123 -11.02 -11.92 5.07
N HIS A 124 -9.78 -11.68 5.44
CA HIS A 124 -9.46 -11.11 6.72
C HIS A 124 -8.45 -10.01 6.49
N TRP A 125 -8.95 -8.78 6.62
CA TRP A 125 -8.20 -7.65 7.14
C TRP A 125 -6.86 -8.06 7.75
N VAL A 126 -5.80 -7.91 6.97
CA VAL A 126 -4.47 -7.99 7.57
C VAL A 126 -4.22 -6.64 8.19
N ASP A 127 -4.25 -6.68 9.51
CA ASP A 127 -3.86 -5.65 10.46
C ASP A 127 -2.66 -4.80 9.97
N PHE A 128 -2.95 -3.81 9.11
CA PHE A 128 -1.99 -2.80 8.65
C PHE A 128 -1.41 -2.01 9.85
N GLU A 129 -2.02 -2.15 11.04
CA GLU A 129 -1.60 -1.53 12.30
C GLU A 129 -0.25 -2.09 12.71
N ARG A 130 0.00 -3.36 12.36
CA ARG A 130 1.34 -3.93 12.35
C ARG A 130 2.08 -3.48 11.10
N ARG A 131 2.56 -2.23 11.14
CA ARG A 131 3.68 -1.72 10.33
C ARG A 131 4.99 -2.53 10.47
N ARG A 132 4.94 -3.67 11.15
CA ARG A 132 6.09 -4.49 11.51
C ARG A 132 6.38 -5.41 10.34
N ILE A 133 7.60 -5.28 9.84
CA ILE A 133 8.25 -6.32 9.07
C ILE A 133 8.05 -7.65 9.82
N ALA A 134 7.43 -8.64 9.16
CA ALA A 134 7.17 -9.95 9.78
C ALA A 134 8.51 -10.61 10.16
N THR A 135 8.60 -11.42 11.20
CA THR A 135 9.86 -12.13 11.52
C THR A 135 9.86 -13.57 11.03
N THR A 136 8.68 -14.19 10.95
CA THR A 136 8.50 -15.61 10.64
C THR A 136 8.62 -15.95 9.15
N LEU A 137 8.35 -14.99 8.27
CA LEU A 137 8.38 -15.16 6.81
C LEU A 137 9.60 -14.46 6.23
N THR A 138 10.74 -15.14 6.23
CA THR A 138 12.06 -14.57 5.91
C THR A 138 12.12 -13.90 4.53
N ASP A 139 11.37 -14.39 3.55
CA ASP A 139 11.40 -13.90 2.18
C ASP A 139 10.37 -12.81 1.86
N TYR A 140 9.50 -12.43 2.79
CA TYR A 140 8.40 -11.50 2.55
C TYR A 140 8.46 -10.30 3.50
N VAL A 141 8.04 -9.11 3.05
CA VAL A 141 8.05 -7.91 3.91
C VAL A 141 6.99 -7.97 5.02
N SER A 142 5.87 -8.64 4.77
CA SER A 142 4.76 -8.85 5.70
C SER A 142 4.18 -10.25 5.51
N ALA A 143 3.28 -10.67 6.40
CA ALA A 143 2.54 -11.92 6.22
C ALA A 143 1.55 -11.85 5.05
N TYR A 144 0.98 -10.67 4.80
CA TYR A 144 0.10 -10.48 3.66
C TYR A 144 0.83 -10.62 2.33
N ALA A 145 2.08 -10.16 2.24
CA ALA A 145 2.91 -10.33 1.07
C ALA A 145 3.11 -11.80 0.65
N SER A 146 2.94 -12.79 1.55
CA SER A 146 3.10 -14.20 1.18
C SER A 146 1.86 -14.86 0.57
N THR A 147 0.73 -14.16 0.47
CA THR A 147 -0.52 -14.74 -0.04
C THR A 147 -0.54 -14.90 -1.55
N HIS A 148 0.02 -13.93 -2.29
CA HIS A 148 0.06 -13.95 -3.74
C HIS A 148 1.19 -13.04 -4.27
N PRO A 149 1.82 -13.34 -5.43
CA PRO A 149 2.85 -12.47 -6.03
C PRO A 149 2.41 -11.02 -6.28
N GLN A 150 1.12 -10.79 -6.51
CA GLN A 150 0.55 -9.44 -6.64
C GLN A 150 0.54 -8.71 -5.29
N GLU A 151 0.14 -9.38 -4.21
CA GLU A 151 0.19 -8.82 -2.84
C GLU A 151 1.63 -8.58 -2.37
N ASP A 152 2.56 -9.48 -2.73
CA ASP A 152 3.99 -9.32 -2.46
C ASP A 152 4.55 -8.06 -3.12
N PHE A 153 4.18 -7.84 -4.39
CA PHE A 153 4.53 -6.63 -5.11
C PHE A 153 3.92 -5.39 -4.46
N ALA A 154 2.62 -5.39 -4.18
CA ALA A 154 1.90 -4.25 -3.61
C ALA A 154 2.42 -3.87 -2.21
N GLU A 155 2.68 -4.87 -1.36
CA GLU A 155 3.30 -4.64 -0.04
C GLU A 155 4.74 -4.15 -0.15
N THR A 156 5.55 -4.73 -1.03
CA THR A 156 6.92 -4.25 -1.27
C THR A 156 6.90 -2.81 -1.79
N PHE A 157 5.98 -2.48 -2.70
CA PHE A 157 5.76 -1.13 -3.21
C PHE A 157 5.40 -0.16 -2.08
N ARG A 158 4.45 -0.53 -1.22
CA ARG A 158 4.07 0.25 -0.05
C ARG A 158 5.27 0.58 0.84
N PHE A 159 6.07 -0.42 1.23
CA PHE A 159 7.26 -0.20 2.06
C PHE A 159 8.29 0.67 1.35
N TYR A 160 8.55 0.41 0.07
CA TYR A 160 9.50 1.17 -0.74
C TYR A 160 9.16 2.66 -0.81
N VAL A 161 7.90 2.98 -1.13
CA VAL A 161 7.43 4.38 -1.24
C VAL A 161 7.36 5.04 0.14
N ALA A 162 6.78 4.37 1.14
CA ALA A 162 6.63 4.94 2.48
C ALA A 162 7.97 5.20 3.19
N ARG A 163 9.00 4.40 2.87
CA ARG A 163 10.34 4.48 3.48
C ARG A 163 11.41 4.95 2.50
N ARG A 164 11.04 5.55 1.36
CA ARG A 164 11.99 5.89 0.29
C ARG A 164 13.20 6.72 0.75
N GLY A 165 12.96 7.72 1.61
CA GLY A 165 14.00 8.57 2.19
C GLY A 165 14.75 7.95 3.38
N ARG A 166 14.34 6.75 3.83
CA ARG A 166 14.86 6.02 4.99
C ARG A 166 15.09 4.54 4.67
N LEU A 167 15.50 4.24 3.43
CA LEU A 167 15.75 2.86 2.98
C LEU A 167 16.89 2.20 3.77
N ARG A 168 17.92 2.96 4.15
CA ARG A 168 19.01 2.47 5.00
C ARG A 168 18.49 1.94 6.34
N GLU A 169 17.60 2.68 7.00
CA GLU A 169 16.96 2.24 8.24
C GLU A 169 16.07 1.01 8.02
N LEU A 170 15.33 0.97 6.91
CA LEU A 170 14.47 -0.16 6.58
C LEU A 170 15.30 -1.44 6.36
N PHE A 171 16.40 -1.35 5.63
CA PHE A 171 17.31 -2.47 5.40
C PHE A 171 18.04 -2.91 6.67
N ALA A 172 18.39 -1.97 7.56
CA ALA A 172 18.88 -2.32 8.88
C ALA A 172 17.82 -3.07 9.71
N GLU A 173 16.53 -2.69 9.60
CA GLU A 173 15.44 -3.44 10.24
C GLU A 173 15.28 -4.85 9.65
N PHE A 174 15.38 -5.01 8.32
CA PHE A 174 15.41 -6.33 7.68
C PHE A 174 16.55 -7.20 8.19
N GLY A 175 17.76 -6.65 8.33
CA GLY A 175 18.92 -7.35 8.89
C GLY A 175 18.69 -7.80 10.34
N ARG A 176 18.21 -6.89 11.21
CA ARG A 176 17.87 -7.23 12.60
C ARG A 176 16.79 -8.32 12.71
N LYS A 177 15.85 -8.34 11.76
CA LYS A 177 14.78 -9.34 11.68
C LYS A 177 15.14 -10.58 10.86
N ARG A 178 16.42 -10.73 10.48
CA ARG A 178 16.96 -11.88 9.75
C ARG A 178 16.17 -12.20 8.47
N LYS A 179 15.80 -11.17 7.72
CA LYS A 179 15.18 -11.35 6.40
C LYS A 179 16.15 -11.97 5.41
N GLY A 180 15.61 -12.82 4.54
CA GLY A 180 16.34 -13.46 3.46
C GLY A 180 16.75 -12.45 2.38
N VAL A 181 17.80 -12.82 1.63
CA VAL A 181 18.34 -12.03 0.50
C VAL A 181 17.24 -11.66 -0.51
N ARG A 182 16.23 -12.53 -0.67
CA ARG A 182 15.11 -12.33 -1.59
C ARG A 182 14.31 -11.05 -1.30
N VAL A 183 14.18 -10.62 -0.05
CA VAL A 183 13.54 -9.34 0.27
C VAL A 183 14.33 -8.18 -0.34
N TYR A 184 15.65 -8.19 -0.26
CA TYR A 184 16.49 -7.15 -0.84
C TYR A 184 16.42 -7.15 -2.37
N GLU A 185 16.40 -8.34 -2.99
CA GLU A 185 16.22 -8.49 -4.43
C GLU A 185 14.90 -7.86 -4.92
N LYS A 186 13.80 -8.08 -4.20
CA LYS A 186 12.50 -7.44 -4.50
C LYS A 186 12.59 -5.91 -4.52
N PHE A 187 13.33 -5.32 -3.57
CA PHE A 187 13.53 -3.88 -3.52
C PHE A 187 14.40 -3.36 -4.67
N LEU A 188 15.39 -4.13 -5.13
CA LEU A 188 16.20 -3.79 -6.30
C LEU A 188 15.37 -3.86 -7.58
N VAL A 189 14.62 -4.94 -7.79
CA VAL A 189 13.73 -5.12 -8.95
C VAL A 189 12.66 -4.03 -8.99
N LEU A 190 12.07 -3.69 -7.84
CA LEU A 190 11.13 -2.58 -7.73
C LEU A 190 11.80 -1.22 -8.00
N HIS A 191 13.03 -1.01 -7.53
CA HIS A 191 13.76 0.22 -7.81
C HIS A 191 13.97 0.42 -9.32
N ASP A 192 14.37 -0.63 -10.02
CA ASP A 192 14.55 -0.62 -11.48
C ASP A 192 13.22 -0.34 -12.19
N PHE A 193 12.13 -0.98 -11.77
CA PHE A 193 10.79 -0.71 -12.28
C PHE A 193 10.43 0.78 -12.15
N VAL A 194 10.54 1.33 -10.94
CA VAL A 194 10.26 2.75 -10.66
C VAL A 194 11.16 3.67 -11.49
N ARG A 195 12.42 3.32 -11.71
CA ARG A 195 13.32 4.09 -12.58
C ARG A 195 12.88 4.05 -14.05
N GLY A 196 12.44 2.90 -14.54
CA GLY A 196 11.93 2.74 -15.91
C GLY A 196 10.71 3.62 -16.20
N LEU A 197 9.86 3.84 -15.19
CA LEU A 197 8.70 4.74 -15.30
C LEU A 197 9.08 6.23 -15.45
N ARG A 198 10.31 6.62 -15.10
CA ARG A 198 10.76 8.02 -15.22
C ARG A 198 11.06 8.45 -16.65
N GLY A 199 11.23 7.48 -17.56
CA GLY A 199 11.54 7.70 -18.98
C GLY A 199 10.33 7.66 -19.92
N TRP A 200 9.11 7.44 -19.41
CA TRP A 200 7.90 7.54 -20.22
C TRP A 200 7.59 9.03 -20.47
N LYS A 201 7.75 9.44 -21.74
CA LYS A 201 7.29 10.71 -22.30
C LYS A 201 5.92 10.50 -22.92
#